data_AF-A0A5B8UW13-F1
#
_entry.id   AF-A0A5B8UW13-F1
#
_cell.length_a   1.000
_cell.length_b   1.000
_cell.length_c   1.000
_cell.angle_alpha   90.00
_cell.angle_beta   90.00
_cell.angle_gamma   90.00
#
_symmetry.space_group_name_H-M   'P 1'
#
loop_
_entity.id
_entity.type
_entity.pdbx_description
1 polymer ?
#
loop_
_entity_poly.entity_id
_entity_poly.type
_entity_poly.pdbx_seq_one_letter_code
_entity_poly.pdbx_strand_id
1 'polypeptide(L)' 'MSFQGYLKTIKSKTGKDAAGFRKMAEEKGFTQNGELKASTKAGDIVQWLKDDFELGHGHAMAIYALLKGIKNEDSD' A
#
# COMPACT_ATOMS: atom_id res chain seq x y z
N MET A 1 14.71 0.95 -9.90
CA MET A 1 13.63 -0.04 -9.74
C MET A 1 12.34 0.70 -9.95
N SER A 2 11.54 0.29 -10.94
CA SER A 2 10.23 0.87 -11.21
C SER A 2 9.25 0.54 -10.09
N PHE A 3 8.19 1.33 -9.97
CA PHE A 3 7.13 1.10 -8.98
C PHE A 3 6.47 -0.27 -9.16
N GLN A 4 6.32 -0.73 -10.40
CA GLN A 4 5.87 -2.09 -10.72
C GLN A 4 6.77 -3.18 -10.10
N GLY A 5 8.09 -2.97 -10.08
CA GLY A 5 9.04 -3.89 -9.44
C GLY A 5 8.84 -4.00 -7.93
N TYR A 6 8.50 -2.89 -7.27
CA TYR A 6 8.10 -2.89 -5.86
C TYR A 6 6.80 -3.68 -5.65
N LEU A 7 5.75 -3.40 -6.44
CA LEU A 7 4.47 -4.10 -6.33
C LEU A 7 4.61 -5.61 -6.56
N LYS A 8 5.41 -6.03 -7.54
CA LYS A 8 5.71 -7.44 -7.79
C LYS A 8 6.40 -8.09 -6.60
N THR A 9 7.40 -7.41 -6.02
CA THR A 9 8.11 -7.92 -4.83
C THR A 9 7.18 -8.01 -3.63
N ILE A 10 6.33 -7.01 -3.44
CA ILE A 10 5.31 -7.01 -2.40
C ILE A 10 4.36 -8.19 -2.59
N LYS A 11 3.78 -8.36 -3.78
CA LYS A 11 2.90 -9.49 -4.09
C LYS A 11 3.59 -10.83 -3.83
N SER A 12 4.85 -11.00 -4.23
CA SER A 12 5.60 -12.22 -3.96
C SER A 12 5.81 -12.49 -2.47
N LYS A 13 5.89 -11.44 -1.64
CA LYS A 13 6.06 -11.56 -0.18
C LYS A 13 4.74 -11.75 0.56
N THR A 14 3.71 -11.01 0.18
CA THR A 14 2.45 -10.89 0.92
C THR A 14 1.34 -11.76 0.33
N GLY A 15 1.51 -12.22 -0.92
CA GLY A 15 0.44 -12.86 -1.70
C GLY A 15 -0.69 -11.90 -2.09
N LYS A 16 -0.51 -10.58 -1.89
CA LYS A 16 -1.56 -9.58 -2.11
C LYS A 16 -1.16 -8.62 -3.24
N ASP A 17 -2.10 -8.42 -4.15
CA ASP A 17 -2.02 -7.43 -5.21
C ASP A 17 -2.39 -6.02 -4.70
N ALA A 18 -2.08 -5.01 -5.51
CA ALA A 18 -2.44 -3.62 -5.27
C ALA A 18 -3.94 -3.41 -4.98
N ALA A 19 -4.82 -4.05 -5.77
CA ALA A 19 -6.26 -4.05 -5.52
C ALA A 19 -6.64 -4.67 -4.17
N GLY A 20 -5.92 -5.73 -3.76
CA GLY A 20 -6.10 -6.35 -2.44
C GLY A 20 -5.74 -5.39 -1.31
N PHE A 21 -4.64 -4.66 -1.44
CA PHE A 21 -4.27 -3.64 -0.46
C PHE A 21 -5.28 -2.50 -0.38
N ARG A 22 -5.83 -2.03 -1.51
CA ARG A 22 -6.90 -1.02 -1.52
C ARG A 22 -8.12 -1.50 -0.75
N LYS A 23 -8.55 -2.73 -0.98
CA LYS A 23 -9.69 -3.32 -0.27
C LYS A 23 -9.42 -3.44 1.24
N MET A 24 -8.26 -3.98 1.61
CA MET A 24 -7.89 -4.10 3.03
C MET A 24 -7.73 -2.73 3.71
N ALA A 25 -7.21 -1.73 3.00
CA ALA A 25 -7.11 -0.37 3.51
C ALA A 25 -8.49 0.26 3.73
N GLU A 26 -9.45 0.00 2.85
CA GLU A 26 -10.83 0.44 3.02
C GLU A 26 -11.52 -0.27 4.18
N GLU A 27 -11.32 -1.59 4.32
CA GLU A 27 -11.82 -2.39 5.44
C GLU A 27 -11.23 -1.94 6.79
N LYS A 28 -9.94 -1.54 6.82
CA LYS A 28 -9.31 -0.93 8.00
C LYS A 28 -9.68 0.54 8.21
N GLY A 29 -10.43 1.14 7.29
CA GLY A 29 -10.85 2.53 7.36
C GLY A 29 -9.72 3.54 7.14
N PHE A 30 -8.65 3.14 6.44
CA PHE A 30 -7.55 4.00 6.01
C PHE A 30 -7.86 4.77 4.73
N THR A 31 -8.61 4.17 3.80
CA THR A 31 -9.09 4.81 2.58
C THR A 31 -10.60 5.01 2.62
N GLN A 32 -11.07 6.05 1.94
CA GLN A 32 -12.48 6.34 1.74
C GLN A 32 -12.65 6.86 0.31
N ASN A 33 -13.59 6.28 -0.46
CA ASN A 33 -13.85 6.64 -1.86
C ASN A 33 -12.61 6.52 -2.78
N GLY A 34 -11.73 5.55 -2.52
CA GLY A 34 -10.51 5.35 -3.31
C GLY A 34 -9.37 6.33 -3.00
N GLU A 35 -9.53 7.20 -2.01
CA GLU A 35 -8.49 8.11 -1.53
C GLU A 35 -8.12 7.80 -0.08
N LEU A 36 -6.86 8.05 0.28
CA LEU A 36 -6.42 7.93 1.66
C LEU A 36 -7.06 9.03 2.52
N LYS A 37 -7.62 8.66 3.67
CA LYS A 37 -8.23 9.63 4.60
C LYS A 37 -7.17 10.59 5.11
N ALA A 38 -7.52 11.87 5.26
CA ALA A 38 -6.63 12.88 5.81
C ALA A 38 -6.17 12.55 7.25
N SER A 39 -6.96 11.78 8.00
CA SER A 39 -6.61 11.29 9.33
C SER A 39 -5.59 10.14 9.32
N THR A 40 -5.41 9.46 8.19
CA THR A 40 -4.49 8.33 8.06
C THR A 40 -3.09 8.83 7.75
N LYS A 41 -2.13 8.50 8.62
CA LYS A 41 -0.74 8.90 8.42
C LYS A 41 0.01 7.78 7.68
N ALA A 42 1.08 8.17 6.99
CA ALA A 42 2.00 7.22 6.39
C ALA A 42 2.55 6.22 7.43
N GLY A 43 2.79 6.69 8.67
CA GLY A 43 3.24 5.84 9.77
C GLY A 43 2.26 4.72 10.12
N ASP A 44 0.95 4.99 10.09
CA ASP A 44 -0.08 3.98 10.39
C ASP A 44 -0.10 2.88 9.32
N ILE A 45 0.01 3.27 8.05
CA ILE A 45 0.11 2.32 6.93
C ILE A 45 1.41 1.51 7.00
N VAL A 46 2.53 2.16 7.31
CA VAL A 46 3.83 1.49 7.45
C VAL A 46 3.80 0.49 8.59
N GLN A 47 3.25 0.87 9.74
CA GLN A 47 3.14 -0.02 10.89
C GLN A 47 2.21 -1.19 10.57
N TRP A 48 1.03 -0.93 10.00
CA TRP A 48 0.13 -1.98 9.55
C TRP A 48 0.81 -2.99 8.61
N LEU A 49 1.49 -2.51 7.56
CA LEU A 49 2.13 -3.37 6.58
C LEU A 49 3.33 -4.12 7.16
N LYS A 50 3.97 -3.56 8.19
CA LYS A 50 5.03 -4.23 8.92
C LYS A 50 4.46 -5.33 9.84
N ASP A 51 3.39 -5.05 10.56
CA ASP A 51 2.79 -6.00 11.52
C ASP A 51 2.07 -7.15 10.82
N ASP A 52 1.33 -6.88 9.74
CA ASP A 52 0.56 -7.91 9.02
C ASP A 52 1.41 -8.68 7.97
N PHE A 53 2.45 -8.04 7.42
CA PHE A 53 3.16 -8.57 6.24
C PHE A 53 4.70 -8.49 6.32
N GLU A 54 5.26 -8.03 7.44
CA GLU A 54 6.71 -7.83 7.62
C GLU A 54 7.36 -7.00 6.50
N LEU A 55 6.59 -6.07 5.91
CA LEU A 55 7.08 -5.23 4.84
C LEU A 55 8.01 -4.15 5.40
N GLY A 56 9.19 -4.04 4.79
CA GLY A 56 10.12 -2.96 5.07
C GLY A 56 9.58 -1.59 4.64
N HIS A 57 10.09 -0.53 5.26
CA HIS A 57 9.63 0.86 5.10
C HIS A 57 9.47 1.30 3.63
N GLY A 58 10.41 0.96 2.75
CA GLY A 58 10.34 1.32 1.32
C GLY A 58 9.17 0.67 0.57
N HIS A 59 8.88 -0.60 0.85
CA HIS A 59 7.75 -1.30 0.26
C HIS A 59 6.42 -0.78 0.82
N ALA A 60 6.38 -0.50 2.12
CA ALA A 60 5.21 0.06 2.75
C ALA A 60 4.87 1.46 2.22
N MET A 61 5.88 2.30 1.97
CA MET A 61 5.70 3.60 1.32
C MET A 61 5.17 3.49 -0.12
N ALA A 62 5.54 2.43 -0.85
CA ALA A 62 4.98 2.18 -2.17
C ALA A 62 3.47 1.89 -2.10
N ILE A 63 3.03 1.08 -1.13
CA ILE A 63 1.60 0.85 -0.89
C ILE A 63 0.91 2.12 -0.41
N TYR A 64 1.53 2.91 0.46
CA TYR A 64 0.96 4.20 0.86
C TYR A 64 0.73 5.13 -0.36
N ALA A 65 1.69 5.23 -1.27
CA ALA A 65 1.54 6.00 -2.51
C ALA A 65 0.44 5.45 -3.43
N LEU A 66 0.28 4.11 -3.47
CA LEU A 66 -0.80 3.42 -4.18
C LEU A 66 -2.18 3.76 -3.61
N LEU A 67 -2.31 3.73 -2.28
CA LEU A 67 -3.55 4.00 -1.55
C LEU A 67 -3.95 5.47 -1.61
N LYS A 68 -2.95 6.36 -1.67
CA LYS A 68 -3.16 7.79 -1.86
C LYS A 68 -3.49 8.17 -3.30
N GLY A 69 -3.42 7.23 -4.26
CA GLY A 69 -3.68 7.49 -5.67
C GLY A 69 -2.58 8.30 -6.37
N ILE A 70 -1.41 8.48 -5.74
CA ILE A 70 -0.26 9.19 -6.34
C ILE A 70 0.39 8.32 -7.42
N LYS A 71 0.46 7.02 -7.17
CA LYS A 71 0.94 6.01 -8.11
C LYS A 71 -0.08 4.89 -8.25
N ASN A 72 -0.07 4.26 -9.39
CA ASN A 72 -0.93 3.15 -9.78
C ASN A 72 -0.09 2.05 -10.42
N GLU A 73 -0.69 0.91 -10.68
CA GLU A 73 -0.01 -0.30 -11.18
C GLU A 73 0.71 -0.07 -12.53
N ASP A 74 0.25 0.94 -13.27
CA ASP A 74 0.80 1.41 -14.55
C ASP A 74 1.87 2.51 -14.41
N SER A 75 2.14 2.99 -13.20
CA SER A 75 3.21 3.97 -12.96
C SER A 75 4.57 3.29 -13.02
N ASP A 76 5.48 3.81 -13.85
CA ASP A 76 6.90 3.41 -13.84
C ASP A 76 7.70 4.16 -12.75
#